data_AF-A0A2S9V613-F1
#
_entry.id   AF-A0A2S9V613-F1
#
_cell.length_a   1.000
_cell.length_b   1.000
_cell.length_c   1.000
_cell.angle_alpha   90.00
_cell.angle_beta   90.00
_cell.angle_gamma   90.00
#
_symmetry.space_group_name_H-M   'P 1'
#
loop_
_entity.id
_entity.type
_entity.pdbx_description
1 polymer ?
#
loop_
_entity_poly.entity_id
_entity_poly.type
_entity_poly.pdbx_seq_one_letter_code
_entity_poly.pdbx_strand_id
1 'polypeptide(L)'
;MKHFAALSAALILTGCTLTPEKEPQTQPDNYQPTLEASEDDCVFQSDMQLDPARCDLGFWLDYWAQVDQMTWPKRESLIEQLGDAPDMLLQKVILSQPVNTPYKARLRAQHWFEQLLPALSPANQQRMKAIIHKPSEHMLEFESAVTLLSKMNNGQDKTIEAQENQINELKAQLEALLNIESNLMSQEEETQQ
;
A
#
# COMPACT_ATOMS: atom_id res chain seq x y z
N MET A 1 -75.02 -30.63 -5.50
CA MET A 1 -74.65 -29.33 -4.90
C MET A 1 -73.23 -29.44 -4.37
N LYS A 2 -72.37 -28.52 -4.84
CA LYS A 2 -71.08 -28.05 -4.30
C LYS A 2 -70.11 -29.10 -3.73
N HIS A 3 -69.15 -29.46 -4.58
CA HIS A 3 -67.88 -30.07 -4.20
C HIS A 3 -66.95 -29.03 -3.56
N PHE A 4 -66.24 -29.52 -2.54
CA PHE A 4 -65.13 -28.92 -1.84
C PHE A 4 -63.99 -28.48 -2.78
N ALA A 5 -63.43 -27.31 -2.51
CA ALA A 5 -62.01 -26.99 -2.68
C ALA A 5 -61.74 -25.78 -1.76
N ALA A 6 -61.18 -25.95 -0.56
CA ALA A 6 -59.77 -26.23 -0.27
C ALA A 6 -58.84 -25.03 -0.57
N LEU A 7 -58.34 -24.49 0.55
CA LEU A 7 -57.04 -23.85 0.77
C LEU A 7 -56.67 -22.53 0.07
N SER A 8 -56.71 -21.49 0.89
CA SER A 8 -55.53 -20.77 1.41
C SER A 8 -54.67 -19.92 0.46
N ALA A 9 -54.62 -18.64 0.88
CA ALA A 9 -53.50 -17.71 0.83
C ALA A 9 -53.08 -17.17 -0.55
N ALA A 10 -53.55 -15.94 -0.84
CA ALA A 10 -52.89 -15.05 -1.77
C ALA A 10 -52.88 -13.62 -1.21
N LEU A 11 -51.74 -13.30 -0.58
CA LEU A 11 -50.97 -12.06 -0.72
C LEU A 11 -51.77 -10.76 -0.83
N ILE A 12 -51.88 -10.08 0.29
CA ILE A 12 -52.19 -8.65 0.38
C ILE A 12 -50.98 -7.89 -0.18
N LEU A 13 -51.11 -7.39 -1.41
CA LEU A 13 -50.18 -6.47 -2.06
C LEU A 13 -50.31 -5.07 -1.42
N THR A 14 -49.64 -4.84 -0.30
CA THR A 14 -49.27 -3.48 0.12
C THR A 14 -47.92 -3.13 -0.48
N GLY A 15 -47.92 -2.79 -1.77
CA GLY A 15 -46.81 -2.06 -2.38
C GLY A 15 -46.88 -0.61 -1.97
N CYS A 16 -46.11 -0.20 -0.97
CA CYS A 16 -45.78 1.21 -0.78
C CYS A 16 -44.96 1.66 -2.00
N THR A 17 -45.37 2.79 -2.55
CA THR A 17 -44.74 3.48 -3.68
C THR A 17 -43.30 3.87 -3.33
N LEU A 18 -42.32 3.13 -3.86
CA LEU A 18 -40.97 3.67 -4.03
C LEU A 18 -41.02 4.51 -5.32
N THR A 19 -41.18 5.82 -5.16
CA THR A 19 -40.77 6.77 -6.19
C THR A 19 -39.31 6.47 -6.54
N PRO A 20 -38.95 6.31 -7.83
CA PRO A 20 -37.54 6.27 -8.18
C PRO A 20 -36.95 7.62 -7.75
N GLU A 21 -36.00 7.59 -6.83
CA GLU A 21 -35.10 8.72 -6.62
C GLU A 21 -34.59 9.08 -8.02
N LYS A 22 -34.80 10.33 -8.42
CA LYS A 22 -34.24 10.84 -9.66
C LYS A 22 -32.75 10.56 -9.59
N GLU A 23 -32.26 9.59 -10.36
CA GLU A 23 -30.83 9.40 -10.56
C GLU A 23 -30.27 10.80 -10.83
N PRO A 24 -29.30 11.28 -10.04
CA PRO A 24 -28.62 12.50 -10.38
C PRO A 24 -28.09 12.22 -11.78
N GLN A 25 -28.62 12.96 -12.75
CA GLN A 25 -28.14 12.86 -14.11
C GLN A 25 -26.64 13.02 -14.00
N THR A 26 -25.92 11.96 -14.35
CA THR A 26 -24.49 12.00 -14.57
C THR A 26 -24.34 12.92 -15.76
N GLN A 27 -24.31 14.22 -15.46
CA GLN A 27 -23.73 15.20 -16.34
C GLN A 27 -22.36 14.61 -16.62
N PRO A 28 -21.99 14.36 -17.89
CA PRO A 28 -20.62 14.00 -18.17
C PRO A 28 -19.80 15.11 -17.53
N ASP A 29 -18.96 14.76 -16.56
CA ASP A 29 -17.95 15.64 -16.04
C ASP A 29 -17.11 16.01 -17.26
N ASN A 30 -17.51 17.07 -17.95
CA ASN A 30 -16.62 17.84 -18.80
C ASN A 30 -15.69 18.53 -17.81
N TYR A 31 -14.79 17.72 -17.24
CA TYR A 31 -13.63 18.17 -16.53
C TYR A 31 -12.73 18.80 -17.58
N GLN A 32 -13.04 20.04 -17.94
CA GLN A 32 -12.09 20.91 -18.59
C GLN A 32 -11.24 21.44 -17.43
N PRO A 33 -9.99 20.94 -17.26
CA PRO A 33 -9.11 21.56 -16.29
C PRO A 33 -8.99 23.02 -16.69
N THR A 34 -9.49 23.92 -15.86
CA THR A 34 -9.21 25.35 -15.94
C THR A 34 -7.74 25.50 -15.61
N LEU A 35 -6.89 25.26 -16.60
CA LEU A 35 -5.52 25.73 -16.60
C LEU A 35 -5.63 27.24 -16.82
N GLU A 36 -5.90 27.99 -15.75
CA GLU A 36 -5.51 29.39 -15.72
C GLU A 36 -3.99 29.38 -15.84
N ALA A 37 -3.50 29.50 -17.06
CA ALA A 37 -2.10 29.73 -17.33
C ALA A 37 -1.77 31.11 -16.76
N SER A 38 -1.39 31.15 -15.49
CA SER A 38 -0.76 32.34 -14.92
C SER A 38 0.50 32.59 -15.73
N GLU A 39 0.66 33.81 -16.25
CA GLU A 39 1.79 34.23 -17.08
C GLU A 39 3.16 34.16 -16.37
N ASP A 40 3.18 33.67 -15.12
CA ASP A 40 4.36 33.45 -14.28
C ASP A 40 4.29 32.04 -13.61
N ASP A 41 4.28 30.95 -14.41
CA ASP A 41 4.23 29.56 -13.92
C ASP A 41 5.63 29.06 -13.47
N CYS A 42 6.30 29.82 -12.60
CA CYS A 42 7.51 29.33 -11.95
C CYS A 42 7.18 28.17 -11.00
N VAL A 43 8.04 27.15 -10.98
CA VAL A 43 7.95 26.02 -10.03
C VAL A 43 7.96 26.48 -8.57
N PHE A 44 8.74 27.51 -8.28
CA PHE A 44 8.89 28.11 -6.96
C PHE A 44 8.12 29.43 -6.85
N GLN A 45 8.01 29.95 -5.63
CA GLN A 45 7.47 31.29 -5.41
C GLN A 45 8.38 32.37 -6.02
N SER A 46 7.78 33.43 -6.55
CA SER A 46 8.43 34.46 -7.38
C SER A 46 9.40 35.37 -6.62
N ASP A 47 9.40 35.34 -5.29
CA ASP A 47 10.29 36.11 -4.43
C ASP A 47 11.66 35.44 -4.21
N MET A 48 11.84 34.21 -4.70
CA MET A 48 13.09 33.47 -4.59
C MET A 48 14.10 33.88 -5.68
N GLN A 49 15.33 34.23 -5.27
CA GLN A 49 16.45 34.38 -6.20
C GLN A 49 16.98 33.00 -6.60
N LEU A 50 16.45 32.46 -7.68
CA LEU A 50 16.89 31.21 -8.30
C LEU A 50 17.46 31.47 -9.70
N ASP A 51 18.26 30.52 -10.18
CA ASP A 51 18.61 30.46 -11.60
C ASP A 51 17.30 30.38 -12.42
N PRO A 52 17.11 31.22 -13.45
CA PRO A 52 15.90 31.23 -14.27
C PRO A 52 15.50 29.85 -14.83
N ALA A 53 16.47 28.98 -15.12
CA ALA A 53 16.18 27.62 -15.59
C ALA A 53 15.44 26.77 -14.54
N ARG A 54 15.61 27.06 -13.24
CA ARG A 54 14.95 26.34 -12.14
C ARG A 54 13.47 26.71 -11.99
N CYS A 55 13.04 27.82 -12.56
CA CYS A 55 11.62 28.14 -12.63
C CYS A 55 10.87 27.28 -13.64
N ASP A 56 11.55 26.77 -14.67
CA ASP A 56 10.94 25.96 -15.72
C ASP A 56 10.68 24.53 -15.22
N LEU A 57 9.43 24.08 -15.28
CA LEU A 57 9.07 22.69 -14.96
C LEU A 57 9.76 21.69 -15.89
N GLY A 58 10.00 22.06 -17.16
CA GLY A 58 10.69 21.23 -18.15
C GLY A 58 12.09 20.84 -17.70
N PHE A 59 12.83 21.77 -17.10
CA PHE A 59 14.15 21.50 -16.52
C PHE A 59 14.10 20.36 -15.49
N TRP A 60 13.09 20.34 -14.64
CA TRP A 60 12.95 19.32 -13.59
C TRP A 60 12.51 17.95 -14.13
N LEU A 61 11.67 17.95 -15.17
CA LEU A 61 11.27 16.72 -15.86
C LEU A 61 12.47 16.08 -16.56
N ASP A 62 13.29 16.87 -17.24
CA ASP A 62 14.53 16.41 -17.86
C ASP A 62 15.52 15.89 -16.81
N TYR A 63 15.65 16.60 -15.69
CA TYR A 63 16.48 16.15 -14.58
C TYR A 63 15.99 14.82 -14.00
N TRP A 64 14.68 14.66 -13.82
CA TRP A 64 14.10 13.41 -13.34
C TRP A 64 14.37 12.25 -14.32
N ALA A 65 14.18 12.46 -15.63
CA ALA A 65 14.48 11.45 -16.64
C ALA A 65 15.96 11.01 -16.59
N GLN A 66 16.88 11.94 -16.35
CA GLN A 66 18.31 11.61 -16.18
C GLN A 66 18.58 10.82 -14.90
N VAL A 67 17.92 11.18 -13.80
CA VAL A 67 18.07 10.54 -12.49
C VAL A 67 17.61 9.07 -12.52
N ASP A 68 16.58 8.74 -13.28
CA ASP A 68 16.07 7.37 -13.42
C ASP A 68 17.13 6.40 -13.99
N GLN A 69 18.06 6.91 -14.80
CA GLN A 69 19.17 6.14 -15.37
C GLN A 69 20.38 6.00 -14.42
N MET A 70 20.33 6.58 -13.22
CA MET A 70 21.46 6.58 -12.28
C MET A 70 21.36 5.45 -11.24
N THR A 71 22.51 4.83 -10.94
CA THR A 71 22.61 3.88 -9.83
C THR A 71 22.41 4.59 -8.48
N TRP A 72 21.90 3.86 -7.49
CA TRP A 72 21.73 4.40 -6.13
C TRP A 72 23.01 5.02 -5.54
N PRO A 73 24.19 4.37 -5.58
CA PRO A 73 25.40 4.96 -5.00
C PRO A 73 25.80 6.31 -5.62
N LYS A 74 25.57 6.49 -6.93
CA LYS A 74 25.81 7.77 -7.59
C LYS A 74 24.85 8.84 -7.10
N ARG A 75 23.55 8.51 -6.99
CA ARG A 75 22.52 9.44 -6.50
C ARG A 75 22.77 9.81 -5.04
N GLU A 76 23.15 8.85 -4.20
CA GLU A 76 23.50 9.07 -2.79
C GLU A 76 24.66 10.05 -2.65
N SER A 77 25.74 9.87 -3.42
CA SER A 77 26.87 10.81 -3.42
C SER A 77 26.48 12.23 -3.86
N LEU A 78 25.56 12.36 -4.84
CA LEU A 78 25.04 13.68 -5.25
C LEU A 78 24.20 14.32 -4.15
N ILE A 79 23.36 13.55 -3.46
CA ILE A 79 22.55 14.03 -2.33
C ILE A 79 23.42 14.62 -1.22
N GLU A 80 24.55 13.98 -0.90
CA GLU A 80 25.48 14.43 0.15
C GLU A 80 26.15 15.77 -0.16
N GLN A 81 26.26 16.13 -1.43
CA GLN A 81 26.86 17.39 -1.89
C GLN A 81 25.86 18.55 -1.89
N LEU A 82 24.56 18.26 -1.78
CA LEU A 82 23.50 19.25 -1.85
C LEU A 82 23.20 19.86 -0.47
N GLY A 83 23.03 21.18 -0.44
CA GLY A 83 22.53 21.91 0.71
C GLY A 83 21.01 21.80 0.86
N ASP A 84 20.42 22.71 1.65
CA ASP A 84 18.99 22.71 1.99
C ASP A 84 18.23 23.90 1.38
N ALA A 85 18.80 24.56 0.36
CA ALA A 85 18.07 25.53 -0.44
C ALA A 85 16.90 24.84 -1.18
N PRO A 86 15.76 25.50 -1.45
CA PRO A 86 14.59 24.84 -2.01
C PRO A 86 14.79 24.12 -3.35
N ASP A 87 15.58 24.68 -4.27
CA ASP A 87 15.96 23.98 -5.51
C ASP A 87 16.79 22.72 -5.22
N MET A 88 17.73 22.80 -4.28
CA MET A 88 18.52 21.66 -3.83
C MET A 88 17.66 20.61 -3.10
N LEU A 89 16.66 21.02 -2.32
CA LEU A 89 15.70 20.10 -1.70
C LEU A 89 14.90 19.35 -2.76
N LEU A 90 14.40 20.04 -3.80
CA LEU A 90 13.73 19.40 -4.92
C LEU A 90 14.67 18.43 -5.65
N GLN A 91 15.94 18.78 -5.84
CA GLN A 91 16.94 17.86 -6.38
C GLN A 91 17.10 16.60 -5.52
N LYS A 92 17.22 16.75 -4.19
CA LYS A 92 17.33 15.63 -3.24
C LYS A 92 16.09 14.73 -3.29
N VAL A 93 14.90 15.32 -3.38
CA VAL A 93 13.64 14.60 -3.52
C VAL A 93 13.62 13.80 -4.81
N ILE A 94 13.92 14.41 -5.96
CA ILE A 94 13.93 13.74 -7.27
C ILE A 94 14.99 12.62 -7.29
N LEU A 95 16.18 12.89 -6.77
CA LEU A 95 17.26 11.91 -6.61
C LEU A 95 16.88 10.72 -5.74
N SER A 96 15.75 10.75 -5.04
CA SER A 96 15.27 9.66 -4.17
C SER A 96 14.03 8.94 -4.70
N GLN A 97 13.54 9.30 -5.90
CA GLN A 97 12.34 8.70 -6.49
C GLN A 97 12.52 7.33 -7.18
N PRO A 98 13.64 7.05 -7.89
CA PRO A 98 13.78 5.80 -8.64
C PRO A 98 13.55 4.55 -7.79
N VAL A 99 13.04 3.49 -8.41
CA VAL A 99 12.55 2.28 -7.73
C VAL A 99 13.62 1.56 -6.89
N ASN A 100 14.89 1.64 -7.30
CA ASN A 100 16.02 1.03 -6.60
C ASN A 100 16.55 1.86 -5.40
N THR A 101 15.82 2.90 -4.99
CA THR A 101 16.15 3.70 -3.80
C THR A 101 15.82 2.92 -2.52
N PRO A 102 16.76 2.79 -1.56
CA PRO A 102 16.50 2.12 -0.29
C PRO A 102 15.39 2.81 0.53
N TYR A 103 14.62 2.02 1.28
CA TYR A 103 13.51 2.49 2.15
C TYR A 103 13.87 3.73 2.98
N LYS A 104 15.00 3.69 3.71
CA LYS A 104 15.43 4.80 4.58
C LYS A 104 15.66 6.11 3.83
N ALA A 105 16.19 6.03 2.61
CA ALA A 105 16.43 7.20 1.78
C ALA A 105 15.10 7.76 1.23
N ARG A 106 14.20 6.87 0.77
CA ARG A 106 12.85 7.26 0.33
C ARG A 106 12.04 7.90 1.46
N LEU A 107 12.18 7.40 2.69
CA LEU A 107 11.56 7.98 3.89
C LEU A 107 12.13 9.37 4.20
N ARG A 108 13.45 9.53 4.16
CA ARG A 108 14.11 10.85 4.34
C ARG A 108 13.63 11.86 3.30
N ALA A 109 13.39 11.42 2.06
CA ALA A 109 12.88 12.28 1.01
C ALA A 109 11.46 12.80 1.26
N GLN A 110 10.62 12.09 2.02
CA GLN A 110 9.33 12.64 2.45
C GLN A 110 9.53 13.90 3.29
N HIS A 111 10.49 13.86 4.21
CA HIS A 111 10.80 15.00 5.06
C HIS A 111 11.35 16.20 4.26
N TRP A 112 12.23 15.96 3.28
CA TRP A 112 12.68 17.04 2.38
C TRP A 112 11.54 17.63 1.56
N PHE A 113 10.57 16.81 1.14
CA PHE A 113 9.40 17.29 0.43
C PHE A 113 8.54 18.19 1.32
N GLU A 114 8.31 17.82 2.59
CA GLU A 114 7.60 18.66 3.56
C GLU A 114 8.28 20.02 3.75
N GLN A 115 9.60 20.05 3.82
CA GLN A 115 10.38 21.30 3.92
C GLN A 115 10.31 22.13 2.64
N LEU A 116 10.22 21.49 1.49
CA LEU A 116 10.12 22.13 0.17
C LEU A 116 8.75 22.76 -0.07
N LEU A 117 7.67 22.18 0.45
CA LEU A 117 6.29 22.58 0.16
C LEU A 117 6.02 24.10 0.26
N PRO A 118 6.47 24.81 1.31
CA PRO A 118 6.22 26.24 1.44
C PRO A 118 6.90 27.08 0.35
N ALA A 119 7.96 26.59 -0.28
CA ALA A 119 8.71 27.30 -1.31
C ALA A 119 8.16 27.09 -2.73
N LEU A 120 7.35 26.05 -2.93
CA LEU A 120 6.69 25.79 -4.21
C LEU A 120 5.53 26.75 -4.44
N SER A 121 5.31 27.13 -5.70
CA SER A 121 4.09 27.87 -6.07
C SER A 121 2.85 27.00 -5.82
N PRO A 122 1.68 27.59 -5.53
CA PRO A 122 0.48 26.83 -5.14
C PRO A 122 0.07 25.75 -6.16
N ALA A 123 0.19 26.06 -7.46
CA ALA A 123 -0.08 25.10 -8.52
C ALA A 123 0.91 23.91 -8.47
N ASN A 124 2.20 24.19 -8.29
CA ASN A 124 3.22 23.15 -8.27
C ASN A 124 3.25 22.34 -6.97
N GLN A 125 2.76 22.89 -5.84
CA GLN A 125 2.50 22.09 -4.64
C GLN A 125 1.53 20.94 -4.93
N GLN A 126 0.43 21.23 -5.61
CA GLN A 126 -0.57 20.20 -5.94
C GLN A 126 -0.02 19.19 -6.96
N ARG A 127 0.61 19.69 -8.03
CA ARG A 127 1.23 18.85 -9.08
C ARG A 127 2.26 17.90 -8.45
N MET A 128 3.23 18.43 -7.72
CA MET A 128 4.30 17.63 -7.11
C MET A 128 3.80 16.69 -6.02
N LYS A 129 2.77 17.06 -5.24
CA LYS A 129 2.12 16.10 -4.32
C LYS A 129 1.56 14.90 -5.07
N ALA A 130 0.93 15.13 -6.22
CA ALA A 130 0.32 14.07 -7.01
C ALA A 130 1.34 13.15 -7.69
N ILE A 131 2.41 13.72 -8.26
CA ILE A 131 3.36 12.95 -9.09
C ILE A 131 4.58 12.43 -8.32
N ILE A 132 4.99 13.08 -7.22
CA ILE A 132 6.18 12.70 -6.44
C ILE A 132 5.78 12.14 -5.07
N HIS A 133 5.11 12.94 -4.25
CA HIS A 133 4.92 12.60 -2.83
C HIS A 133 4.04 11.37 -2.63
N LYS A 134 2.79 11.40 -3.12
CA LYS A 134 1.83 10.30 -2.92
C LYS A 134 2.34 8.95 -3.46
N PRO A 135 2.91 8.85 -4.68
CA PRO A 135 3.47 7.60 -5.15
C PRO A 135 4.61 7.08 -4.27
N SER A 136 5.47 7.97 -3.78
CA SER A 136 6.57 7.60 -2.91
C SER A 136 6.10 7.14 -1.53
N GLU A 137 5.06 7.77 -0.98
CA GLU A 137 4.39 7.37 0.27
C GLU A 137 3.78 5.96 0.14
N HIS A 138 2.99 5.70 -0.90
CA HIS A 138 2.44 4.36 -1.16
C HIS A 138 3.54 3.31 -1.32
N MET A 139 4.66 3.63 -1.96
CA MET A 139 5.78 2.70 -2.07
C MET A 139 6.37 2.35 -0.69
N LEU A 140 6.52 3.32 0.21
CA LEU A 140 6.96 3.06 1.59
C LEU A 140 5.97 2.15 2.33
N GLU A 141 4.67 2.39 2.17
CA GLU A 141 3.63 1.56 2.76
C GLU A 141 3.69 0.13 2.24
N PHE A 142 3.86 -0.07 0.93
CA PHE A 142 4.00 -1.40 0.33
C PHE A 142 5.26 -2.12 0.79
N GLU A 143 6.42 -1.45 0.81
CA GLU A 143 7.67 -2.03 1.31
C GLU A 143 7.53 -2.46 2.78
N SER A 144 6.86 -1.65 3.60
CA SER A 144 6.53 -1.97 5.00
C SER A 144 5.59 -3.17 5.11
N ALA A 145 4.49 -3.16 4.36
CA ALA A 145 3.50 -4.24 4.36
C ALA A 145 4.10 -5.58 3.93
N VAL A 146 4.91 -5.60 2.87
CA VAL A 146 5.61 -6.80 2.40
C VAL A 146 6.55 -7.34 3.48
N THR A 147 7.28 -6.45 4.17
CA THR A 147 8.17 -6.84 5.27
C THR A 147 7.40 -7.46 6.43
N LEU A 148 6.24 -6.88 6.79
CA LEU A 148 5.37 -7.42 7.84
C LEU A 148 4.77 -8.78 7.45
N LEU A 149 4.29 -8.91 6.21
CA LEU A 149 3.75 -10.16 5.67
C LEU A 149 4.81 -11.27 5.64
N SER A 150 6.04 -10.95 5.23
CA SER A 150 7.15 -11.91 5.24
C SER A 150 7.47 -12.39 6.66
N LYS A 151 7.50 -11.48 7.66
CA LYS A 151 7.68 -11.84 9.06
C LYS A 151 6.55 -12.72 9.60
N MET A 152 5.31 -12.41 9.24
CA MET A 152 4.14 -13.19 9.64
C MET A 152 4.20 -14.60 9.06
N ASN A 153 4.49 -14.72 7.76
CA ASN A 153 4.59 -16.03 7.09
C ASN A 153 5.69 -16.90 7.72
N ASN A 154 6.89 -16.33 7.90
CA ASN A 154 7.99 -17.02 8.59
C ASN A 154 7.64 -17.43 10.02
N GLY A 155 6.78 -16.67 10.71
CA GLY A 155 6.28 -17.01 12.05
C GLY A 155 5.26 -18.14 12.02
N GLN A 156 4.36 -18.13 11.03
CA GLN A 156 3.38 -19.19 10.81
C GLN A 156 4.07 -20.51 10.45
N ASP A 157 5.05 -20.50 9.55
CA ASP A 157 5.83 -21.69 9.19
C ASP A 157 6.46 -22.37 10.42
N LYS A 158 7.08 -21.57 11.30
CA LYS A 158 7.64 -22.07 12.57
C LYS A 158 6.58 -22.64 13.51
N THR A 159 5.37 -22.08 13.48
CA THR A 159 4.26 -22.53 14.32
C THR A 159 3.71 -23.86 13.82
N ILE A 160 3.59 -24.02 12.49
CA ILE A 160 3.19 -25.27 11.85
C ILE A 160 4.20 -26.37 12.18
N GLU A 161 5.50 -26.10 12.01
CA GLU A 161 6.57 -27.05 12.35
C GLU A 161 6.50 -27.49 13.83
N ALA A 162 6.25 -26.55 14.74
CA ALA A 162 6.08 -26.87 16.16
C ALA A 162 4.84 -27.74 16.43
N GLN A 163 3.72 -27.48 15.75
CA GLN A 163 2.49 -28.27 15.87
C GLN A 163 2.65 -29.67 15.28
N GLU A 164 3.34 -29.81 14.14
CA GLU A 164 3.65 -31.12 13.55
C GLU A 164 4.50 -31.97 14.49
N ASN A 165 5.50 -31.36 15.14
CA ASN A 165 6.32 -32.05 16.14
C ASN A 165 5.49 -32.53 17.35
N GLN A 166 4.59 -31.68 17.87
CA GLN A 166 3.68 -32.07 18.95
C GLN A 166 2.73 -33.21 18.54
N ILE A 167 2.20 -33.16 17.32
CA ILE A 167 1.33 -34.23 16.78
C ILE A 167 2.11 -35.55 16.70
N ASN A 168 3.36 -35.52 16.23
CA ASN A 168 4.18 -36.71 16.13
C ASN A 168 4.53 -37.28 17.51
N GLU A 169 4.81 -36.43 18.49
CA GLU A 169 5.05 -36.84 19.87
C GLU A 169 3.80 -37.48 20.50
N LEU A 170 2.63 -36.85 20.34
CA LEU A 170 1.36 -37.40 20.83
C LEU A 170 1.01 -38.74 20.15
N LYS A 171 1.27 -38.88 18.84
CA LYS A 171 1.11 -40.16 18.13
C LYS A 171 2.00 -41.25 18.71
N ALA A 172 3.28 -40.95 18.96
CA ALA A 172 4.21 -41.90 19.55
C ALA A 172 3.79 -42.33 20.96
N GLN A 173 3.30 -41.39 21.77
CA GLN A 173 2.75 -41.69 23.10
C GLN A 173 1.51 -42.58 23.01
N LEU A 174 0.62 -42.32 22.04
CA LEU A 174 -0.59 -43.11 21.83
C LEU A 174 -0.27 -44.55 21.37
N GLU A 175 0.68 -44.72 20.46
CA GLU A 175 1.18 -46.04 20.05
C GLU A 175 1.81 -46.80 21.21
N ALA A 176 2.59 -46.13 22.06
CA ALA A 176 3.17 -46.74 23.25
C ALA A 176 2.08 -47.23 24.23
N LEU A 177 1.05 -46.43 24.47
CA LEU A 177 -0.07 -46.82 25.33
C LEU A 177 -0.86 -48.00 24.76
N LEU A 178 -1.14 -48.01 23.45
CA LEU A 178 -1.81 -49.13 22.79
C LEU A 178 -0.98 -50.43 22.89
N ASN A 179 0.34 -50.33 22.76
CA ASN A 179 1.21 -51.49 22.91
C ASN A 179 1.20 -52.00 24.37
N ILE A 180 1.22 -51.10 25.36
CA ILE A 180 1.06 -51.50 26.76
C ILE A 180 -0.27 -52.21 26.99
N GLU A 181 -1.38 -51.65 26.50
CA GLU A 181 -2.71 -52.25 26.62
C GLU A 181 -2.77 -53.64 25.97
N SER A 182 -2.27 -53.78 24.74
CA SER A 182 -2.23 -55.07 24.05
C SER A 182 -1.42 -56.11 24.82
N ASN A 183 -0.26 -55.73 25.39
CA ASN A 183 0.56 -56.65 26.18
C ASN A 183 -0.14 -57.06 27.48
N LEU A 184 -0.87 -56.13 28.11
CA LEU A 184 -1.61 -56.38 29.34
C LEU A 184 -2.80 -57.32 29.08
N MET A 185 -3.54 -57.11 27.98
CA MET A 185 -4.60 -58.01 27.53
C MET A 185 -4.07 -59.43 27.26
N SER A 186 -2.93 -59.58 26.56
CA SER A 186 -2.34 -60.89 26.32
C SER A 186 -1.90 -61.59 27.61
N GLN A 187 -1.40 -60.85 28.60
CA GLN A 187 -1.03 -61.42 29.90
C GLN A 187 -2.26 -61.81 30.74
N GLU A 188 -3.35 -61.05 30.65
CA GLU A 188 -4.63 -61.41 31.27
C GLU A 188 -5.24 -62.67 30.65
N GLU A 189 -5.12 -62.86 29.33
CA GLU A 189 -5.56 -64.07 28.64
C GLU A 189 -4.71 -65.30 29.02
N GLU A 190 -3.40 -65.14 29.23
CA GLU A 190 -2.49 -66.21 29.67
C GLU A 190 -2.68 -66.62 31.14
N THR A 191 -3.17 -65.71 32.00
CA THR A 191 -3.40 -65.99 33.42
C THR A 191 -4.77 -66.60 33.73
N GLN A 192 -5.68 -66.64 32.75
CA GLN A 192 -7.00 -67.28 32.86
C GLN A 192 -7.07 -68.71 32.27
N GLN A 193 -5.95 -69.25 31.77
CA GLN A 193 -5.79 -70.67 31.40
C GLN A 193 -5.10 -71.48 32.50
#